data_AF-A0A8T5BKC3-F1
#
_entry.id   AF-A0A8T5BKC3-F1
#
_cell.length_a   1.000
_cell.length_b   1.000
_cell.length_c   1.000
_cell.angle_alpha   90.00
_cell.angle_beta   90.00
_cell.angle_gamma   90.00
#
_symmetry.space_group_name_H-M   'P 1'
#
loop_
_entity.id
_entity.type
_entity.pdbx_description
1 polymer ?
#
loop_
_entity_poly.entity_id
_entity_poly.type
_entity_poly.pdbx_seq_one_letter_code
_entity_poly.pdbx_strand_id
1 'polypeptide(L)'
;MTSFSRIVLEDFIEHSKPCIQTIVNGLRSFQIYKKENVHLLNVKDGQVREIVVDKDHFFLRSSVEYSSPLLSLEEVQGIVAARLLEACGNYFYFYDLQKVSKKDVDEICEILAEPPKGKIFPFLLNTDDVEPDRYSANPLRTSIVETGQSAFPSAHVRTTGLKLDDKFVKKYEGSLISKSERELIEHYLARSDNSYLNFVDSVKLSCLESLSELFEINLCLPVLRMPLSSLKEENVNGLLHYIIRETHKDYESIEKVYNYMGRSMKNRTTLLTVPHSKKGFGSKRAARGKIYFDGNKLKTIQVTYQTTPLYPNDIDSKDVSIALADDQFAVDGEKFLNYDYRETPSSPQFILYSLGSPEDAAIWHGIGESGASQLVKSYTSIHVACAKKDFIPDLEKYGVLQKVPLQFNLIPEKMWIHPVHGTIDTSVGSIKNPIDLAKFGMRVEFLSELEFSRQIEG
;
A
#
# COMPACT_ATOMS: atom_id res chain seq x y z
N MET A 1 27.31 -18.64 14.14
CA MET A 1 26.88 -17.83 12.98
C MET A 1 26.12 -16.64 13.54
N THR A 2 26.33 -15.43 13.03
CA THR A 2 25.56 -14.25 13.46
C THR A 2 24.17 -14.34 12.85
N SER A 3 23.12 -14.18 13.68
CA SER A 3 21.73 -14.22 13.26
C SER A 3 21.38 -13.03 12.35
N PHE A 4 20.45 -13.24 11.41
CA PHE A 4 19.93 -12.20 10.51
C PHE A 4 19.38 -11.01 11.28
N SER A 5 18.46 -11.26 12.23
CA SER A 5 17.80 -10.23 13.04
C SER A 5 18.80 -9.34 13.75
N ARG A 6 19.84 -9.95 14.33
CA ARG A 6 20.90 -9.21 15.01
C ARG A 6 21.67 -8.29 14.07
N ILE A 7 22.08 -8.78 12.90
CA ILE A 7 22.85 -7.98 11.94
C ILE A 7 22.04 -6.76 11.49
N VAL A 8 20.79 -6.97 11.09
CA VAL A 8 19.95 -5.87 10.61
C VAL A 8 19.58 -4.90 11.73
N LEU A 9 19.34 -5.39 12.95
CA LEU A 9 19.03 -4.54 14.10
C LEU A 9 20.21 -3.67 14.50
N GLU A 10 21.43 -4.21 14.55
CA GLU A 10 22.63 -3.45 14.89
C GLU A 10 22.88 -2.33 13.86
N ASP A 11 22.82 -2.61 12.55
CA ASP A 11 22.93 -1.56 11.52
C ASP A 11 21.79 -0.54 11.62
N PHE A 12 20.57 -0.99 11.89
CA PHE A 12 19.39 -0.13 12.02
C PHE A 12 19.50 0.83 13.21
N ILE A 13 19.89 0.35 14.39
CA ILE A 13 20.10 1.20 15.58
C ILE A 13 21.21 2.21 15.31
N GLU A 14 22.31 1.80 14.69
CA GLU A 14 23.44 2.69 14.42
C GLU A 14 23.05 3.82 13.46
N HIS A 15 22.36 3.51 12.37
CA HIS A 15 22.15 4.45 11.27
C HIS A 15 20.76 5.10 11.25
N SER A 16 19.76 4.48 11.87
CA SER A 16 18.37 4.97 11.90
C SER A 16 17.95 5.47 13.28
N LYS A 17 18.90 5.70 14.20
CA LYS A 17 18.65 6.28 15.53
C LYS A 17 17.76 7.54 15.52
N PRO A 18 17.93 8.50 14.58
CA PRO A 18 17.03 9.65 14.50
C PRO A 18 15.57 9.25 14.25
N CYS A 19 15.33 8.23 13.43
CA CYS A 19 13.98 7.74 13.14
C CYS A 19 13.36 7.03 14.35
N ILE A 20 14.16 6.25 15.09
CA ILE A 20 13.74 5.67 16.38
C ILE A 20 13.36 6.79 17.36
N GLN A 21 14.17 7.84 17.45
CA GLN A 21 13.86 8.98 18.31
C GLN A 21 12.57 9.69 17.89
N THR A 22 12.35 9.87 16.58
CA THR A 22 11.15 10.49 16.03
C THR A 22 9.89 9.68 16.34
N ILE A 23 9.93 8.35 16.15
CA ILE A 23 8.76 7.52 16.46
C ILE A 23 8.49 7.47 17.97
N VAL A 24 9.52 7.42 18.82
CA VAL A 24 9.37 7.51 20.28
C VAL A 24 8.75 8.84 20.70
N ASN A 25 9.19 9.95 20.09
CA ASN A 25 8.62 11.27 20.36
C ASN A 25 7.15 11.36 19.90
N GLY A 26 6.84 10.82 18.72
CA GLY A 26 5.47 10.70 18.22
C GLY A 26 4.58 9.85 19.13
N LEU A 27 5.14 8.79 19.72
CA LEU A 27 4.44 7.96 20.69
C LEU A 27 4.22 8.66 22.03
N ARG A 28 5.17 9.51 22.49
CA ARG A 28 5.03 10.31 23.72
C ARG A 28 4.00 11.43 23.58
N SER A 29 3.87 12.01 22.39
CA SER A 29 2.85 13.01 22.08
C SER A 29 1.52 12.38 21.65
N PHE A 30 1.47 11.06 21.50
CA PHE A 30 0.27 10.35 21.10
C PHE A 30 -0.84 10.51 22.15
N GLN A 31 -2.00 10.94 21.68
CA GLN A 31 -3.22 11.00 22.45
C GLN A 31 -4.27 10.16 21.70
N ILE A 32 -5.17 9.56 22.45
CA ILE A 32 -6.22 8.71 21.88
C ILE A 32 -7.30 9.62 21.30
N TYR A 33 -7.45 9.63 19.98
CA TYR A 33 -8.45 10.46 19.30
C TYR A 33 -9.41 9.65 18.41
N LYS A 34 -9.04 8.42 18.06
CA LYS A 34 -9.88 7.55 17.25
C LYS A 34 -11.16 7.26 18.04
N LYS A 35 -12.32 7.43 17.41
CA LYS A 35 -13.62 7.15 18.06
C LYS A 35 -13.90 5.66 18.10
N GLU A 36 -13.52 4.99 17.02
CA GLU A 36 -13.82 3.59 16.72
C GLU A 36 -12.54 2.76 16.72
N ASN A 37 -12.71 1.45 16.91
CA ASN A 37 -11.63 0.49 16.80
C ASN A 37 -11.25 0.30 15.32
N VAL A 38 -10.02 -0.16 15.07
CA VAL A 38 -9.53 -0.39 13.72
C VAL A 38 -9.77 -1.86 13.36
N HIS A 39 -10.46 -2.08 12.25
CA HIS A 39 -10.77 -3.40 11.72
C HIS A 39 -9.69 -3.79 10.72
N LEU A 40 -8.97 -4.88 11.01
CA LEU A 40 -7.91 -5.42 10.15
C LEU A 40 -8.19 -6.90 9.86
N LEU A 41 -7.45 -7.47 8.93
CA LEU A 41 -7.57 -8.87 8.54
C LEU A 41 -6.30 -9.62 8.92
N ASN A 42 -6.47 -10.76 9.58
CA ASN A 42 -5.43 -11.74 9.74
C ASN A 42 -5.68 -12.90 8.77
N VAL A 43 -4.64 -13.41 8.11
CA VAL A 43 -4.76 -14.61 7.28
C VAL A 43 -3.93 -15.71 7.90
N LYS A 44 -4.60 -16.83 8.18
CA LYS A 44 -3.96 -18.00 8.75
C LYS A 44 -4.56 -19.25 8.11
N ASP A 45 -3.71 -20.18 7.69
CA ASP A 45 -4.13 -21.44 7.05
C ASP A 45 -5.07 -21.21 5.83
N GLY A 46 -4.83 -20.13 5.07
CA GLY A 46 -5.67 -19.71 3.95
C GLY A 46 -7.03 -19.11 4.33
N GLN A 47 -7.33 -18.95 5.61
CA GLN A 47 -8.55 -18.33 6.10
C GLN A 47 -8.29 -16.87 6.48
N VAL A 48 -9.08 -15.98 5.89
CA VAL A 48 -9.10 -14.56 6.22
C VAL A 48 -10.07 -14.34 7.37
N ARG A 49 -9.60 -13.75 8.47
CA ARG A 49 -10.39 -13.45 9.66
C ARG A 49 -10.22 -12.00 10.03
N GLU A 50 -11.33 -11.36 10.35
CA GLU A 50 -11.30 -10.02 10.90
C GLU A 50 -10.73 -10.04 12.33
N ILE A 51 -9.92 -9.04 12.64
CA ILE A 51 -9.47 -8.71 13.99
C ILE A 51 -9.84 -7.25 14.27
N VAL A 52 -10.26 -6.99 15.50
CA VAL A 52 -10.58 -5.64 15.96
C VAL A 52 -9.45 -5.19 16.88
N VAL A 53 -8.76 -4.13 16.49
CA VAL A 53 -7.64 -3.55 17.24
C VAL A 53 -8.12 -2.29 17.94
N ASP A 54 -7.77 -2.19 19.22
CA ASP A 54 -8.21 -1.06 20.03
C ASP A 54 -7.62 0.27 19.53
N LYS A 55 -8.45 1.30 19.66
CA LYS A 55 -8.15 2.67 19.22
C LYS A 55 -6.97 3.36 19.91
N ASP A 56 -6.43 2.77 20.97
CA ASP A 56 -5.35 3.34 21.77
C ASP A 56 -3.94 3.02 21.23
N HIS A 57 -3.88 2.38 20.07
CA HIS A 57 -2.64 2.06 19.37
C HIS A 57 -2.19 3.19 18.43
N PHE A 58 -0.87 3.33 18.34
CA PHE A 58 -0.16 4.15 17.37
C PHE A 58 0.11 3.29 16.13
N PHE A 59 -0.64 3.49 15.06
CA PHE A 59 -0.61 2.60 13.90
C PHE A 59 0.55 2.95 12.96
N LEU A 60 1.39 1.96 12.66
CA LEU A 60 2.53 2.08 11.74
C LEU A 60 2.22 1.31 10.45
N ARG A 61 1.96 2.01 9.35
CA ARG A 61 1.72 1.39 8.05
C ARG A 61 3.04 0.94 7.41
N SER A 62 3.07 -0.30 6.94
CA SER A 62 3.83 -0.70 5.75
C SER A 62 2.86 -1.10 4.64
N SER A 63 3.34 -1.39 3.43
CA SER A 63 2.47 -1.61 2.28
C SER A 63 2.82 -2.86 1.51
N VAL A 64 1.83 -3.40 0.83
CA VAL A 64 1.97 -4.40 -0.22
C VAL A 64 0.97 -4.06 -1.32
N GLU A 65 1.12 -4.64 -2.51
CA GLU A 65 0.12 -4.49 -3.58
C GLU A 65 -0.53 -5.82 -3.98
N TYR A 66 -1.78 -5.75 -4.45
CA TYR A 66 -2.47 -6.89 -5.06
C TYR A 66 -2.08 -7.12 -6.54
N SER A 67 -1.16 -6.32 -7.07
CA SER A 67 -0.60 -6.42 -8.42
C SER A 67 0.25 -7.66 -8.67
N SER A 68 0.51 -8.49 -7.66
CA SER A 68 1.12 -9.81 -7.80
C SER A 68 0.87 -10.65 -6.55
N PRO A 69 0.73 -11.98 -6.64
CA PRO A 69 0.77 -12.87 -5.48
C PRO A 69 2.18 -13.02 -4.87
N LEU A 70 3.22 -12.64 -5.60
CA LEU A 70 4.61 -12.73 -5.14
C LEU A 70 4.96 -11.56 -4.21
N LEU A 71 5.86 -11.79 -3.25
CA LEU A 71 6.42 -10.74 -2.39
C LEU A 71 7.73 -10.22 -2.98
N SER A 72 7.78 -8.95 -3.33
CA SER A 72 9.03 -8.34 -3.80
C SER A 72 10.04 -8.16 -2.66
N LEU A 73 11.33 -7.97 -3.01
CA LEU A 73 12.35 -7.61 -2.02
C LEU A 73 12.04 -6.29 -1.32
N GLU A 74 11.54 -5.33 -2.10
CA GLU A 74 11.07 -4.03 -1.62
C GLU A 74 9.98 -4.20 -0.54
N GLU A 75 8.95 -4.99 -0.81
CA GLU A 75 7.84 -5.24 0.12
C GLU A 75 8.35 -5.88 1.42
N VAL A 76 9.18 -6.92 1.32
CA VAL A 76 9.74 -7.60 2.50
C VAL A 76 10.63 -6.66 3.32
N GLN A 77 11.48 -5.87 2.67
CA GLN A 77 12.31 -4.90 3.38
C GLN A 77 11.43 -3.87 4.10
N GLY A 78 10.39 -3.37 3.44
CA GLY A 78 9.42 -2.45 4.05
C GLY A 78 8.72 -3.04 5.29
N ILE A 79 8.44 -4.35 5.29
CA ILE A 79 7.85 -5.04 6.45
C ILE A 79 8.87 -5.18 7.58
N VAL A 80 10.12 -5.54 7.26
CA VAL A 80 11.21 -5.61 8.25
C VAL A 80 11.45 -4.24 8.89
N ALA A 81 11.40 -3.14 8.12
CA ALA A 81 11.52 -1.79 8.65
C ALA A 81 10.40 -1.46 9.64
N ALA A 82 9.17 -1.89 9.35
CA ALA A 82 8.04 -1.71 10.25
C ALA A 82 8.24 -2.45 11.57
N ARG A 83 8.73 -3.69 11.52
CA ARG A 83 9.05 -4.48 12.71
C ARG A 83 10.18 -3.84 13.53
N LEU A 84 11.24 -3.36 12.88
CA LEU A 84 12.35 -2.70 13.57
C LEU A 84 11.93 -1.38 14.24
N LEU A 85 11.18 -0.53 13.55
CA LEU A 85 10.63 0.72 14.12
C LEU A 85 9.66 0.43 15.27
N GLU A 86 8.80 -0.58 15.15
CA GLU A 86 7.92 -1.01 16.24
C GLU A 86 8.70 -1.46 17.46
N ALA A 87 9.63 -2.41 17.30
CA ALA A 87 10.31 -3.04 18.42
C ALA A 87 11.22 -2.03 19.13
N CYS A 88 11.98 -1.25 18.35
CA CYS A 88 12.82 -0.19 18.89
C CYS A 88 11.97 0.93 19.53
N GLY A 89 10.88 1.33 18.87
CA GLY A 89 10.01 2.39 19.37
C GLY A 89 9.32 2.02 20.68
N ASN A 90 8.79 0.79 20.79
CA ASN A 90 8.18 0.28 22.02
C ASN A 90 9.23 0.09 23.13
N TYR A 91 10.43 -0.40 22.81
CA TYR A 91 11.52 -0.55 23.77
C TYR A 91 12.01 0.82 24.29
N PHE A 92 12.50 1.69 23.40
CA PHE A 92 13.07 3.00 23.78
C PHE A 92 12.03 4.04 24.20
N TYR A 93 10.74 3.70 24.19
CA TYR A 93 9.74 4.46 24.93
C TYR A 93 10.02 4.43 26.44
N PHE A 94 10.45 3.28 26.97
CA PHE A 94 10.75 3.06 28.39
C PHE A 94 12.24 3.17 28.74
N TYR A 95 13.14 2.97 27.77
CA TYR A 95 14.59 2.97 27.97
C TYR A 95 15.30 4.12 27.26
N ASP A 96 16.54 4.42 27.66
CA ASP A 96 17.33 5.53 27.08
C ASP A 96 18.06 5.11 25.79
N LEU A 97 17.67 5.73 24.67
CA LEU A 97 18.27 5.54 23.34
C LEU A 97 19.72 6.06 23.24
N GLN A 98 20.21 6.84 24.21
CA GLN A 98 21.58 7.39 24.14
C GLN A 98 22.67 6.36 24.41
N LYS A 99 22.38 5.30 25.15
CA LYS A 99 23.38 4.28 25.55
C LYS A 99 22.87 2.88 25.28
N VAL A 100 22.83 2.50 24.01
CA VAL A 100 22.46 1.14 23.62
C VAL A 100 23.60 0.16 23.96
N SER A 101 23.31 -0.79 24.83
CA SER A 101 24.18 -1.88 25.23
C SER A 101 23.89 -3.15 24.43
N LYS A 102 24.76 -4.16 24.56
CA LYS A 102 24.50 -5.49 23.96
C LYS A 102 23.24 -6.14 24.52
N LYS A 103 22.93 -5.91 25.79
CA LYS A 103 21.72 -6.42 26.45
C LYS A 103 20.46 -5.85 25.80
N ASP A 104 20.47 -4.56 25.46
CA ASP A 104 19.34 -3.93 24.76
C ASP A 104 19.12 -4.57 23.37
N VAL A 105 20.20 -4.86 22.64
CA VAL A 105 20.12 -5.55 21.34
C VAL A 105 19.53 -6.95 21.49
N ASP A 106 19.97 -7.70 22.51
CA ASP A 106 19.48 -9.06 22.77
C ASP A 106 17.98 -9.04 23.11
N GLU A 107 17.53 -8.12 23.98
CA GLU A 107 16.11 -7.95 24.34
C GLU A 107 15.25 -7.53 23.13
N ILE A 108 15.74 -6.62 22.29
CA ILE A 108 14.99 -6.21 21.10
C ILE A 108 14.92 -7.37 20.08
N CYS A 109 15.94 -8.22 19.96
CA CYS A 109 15.86 -9.43 19.14
C CYS A 109 14.75 -10.38 19.64
N GLU A 110 14.63 -10.56 20.96
CA GLU A 110 13.53 -11.35 21.56
C GLU A 110 12.15 -10.74 21.24
N ILE A 111 12.02 -9.40 21.30
CA ILE A 111 10.79 -8.70 20.91
C ILE A 111 10.48 -8.92 19.43
N LEU A 112 11.48 -8.85 18.54
CA LEU A 112 11.32 -9.02 17.11
C LEU A 112 10.85 -10.42 16.72
N ALA A 113 11.31 -11.46 17.44
CA ALA A 113 10.90 -12.85 17.20
C ALA A 113 9.42 -13.11 17.53
N GLU A 114 8.82 -12.27 18.36
CA GLU A 114 7.41 -12.36 18.74
C GLU A 114 6.51 -11.54 17.81
N PRO A 115 5.21 -11.88 17.71
CA PRO A 115 4.22 -11.00 17.10
C PRO A 115 4.27 -9.59 17.72
N PRO A 116 3.98 -8.52 16.96
CA PRO A 116 4.01 -7.15 17.47
C PRO A 116 3.24 -7.00 18.79
N LYS A 117 3.86 -6.36 19.79
CA LYS A 117 3.30 -6.17 21.13
C LYS A 117 3.68 -4.79 21.62
N GLY A 118 2.70 -4.02 22.08
CA GLY A 118 2.92 -2.71 22.66
C GLY A 118 1.98 -1.66 22.10
N LYS A 119 2.40 -0.40 22.19
CA LYS A 119 1.57 0.73 21.74
C LYS A 119 1.71 1.02 20.25
N ILE A 120 2.91 0.81 19.69
CA ILE A 120 3.09 0.88 18.23
C ILE A 120 2.56 -0.42 17.64
N PHE A 121 1.58 -0.31 16.74
CA PHE A 121 0.93 -1.45 16.11
C PHE A 121 1.13 -1.41 14.59
N PRO A 122 2.01 -2.26 14.04
CA PRO A 122 2.29 -2.29 12.62
C PRO A 122 1.23 -3.08 11.86
N PHE A 123 0.87 -2.60 10.67
CA PHE A 123 -0.08 -3.26 9.77
C PHE A 123 0.33 -3.06 8.30
N LEU A 124 -0.24 -3.87 7.42
CA LEU A 124 -0.04 -3.80 5.98
C LEU A 124 -1.24 -3.15 5.30
N LEU A 125 -1.05 -2.00 4.66
CA LEU A 125 -2.05 -1.48 3.73
C LEU A 125 -1.87 -2.20 2.38
N ASN A 126 -2.90 -2.90 1.92
CA ASN A 126 -2.90 -3.53 0.61
C ASN A 126 -3.91 -2.86 -0.33
N THR A 127 -3.41 -2.35 -1.46
CA THR A 127 -4.21 -1.52 -2.38
C THR A 127 -5.03 -2.41 -3.33
N ASP A 128 -6.34 -2.50 -3.13
CA ASP A 128 -7.23 -3.44 -3.82
C ASP A 128 -7.88 -2.89 -5.10
N ASP A 129 -7.58 -1.63 -5.44
CA ASP A 129 -8.06 -0.96 -6.64
C ASP A 129 -7.07 -0.97 -7.81
N VAL A 130 -5.91 -1.60 -7.63
CA VAL A 130 -4.90 -1.81 -8.66
C VAL A 130 -5.23 -3.02 -9.53
N GLU A 131 -4.72 -3.02 -10.76
CA GLU A 131 -4.83 -4.17 -11.66
C GLU A 131 -3.93 -5.32 -11.17
N PRO A 132 -4.43 -6.57 -11.10
CA PRO A 132 -3.61 -7.72 -10.76
C PRO A 132 -2.38 -7.92 -11.64
N ASP A 133 -2.36 -7.46 -12.88
CA ASP A 133 -1.23 -7.60 -13.80
C ASP A 133 -0.56 -6.26 -14.11
N ARG A 134 -0.72 -5.28 -13.22
CA ARG A 134 -0.17 -3.91 -13.33
C ARG A 134 1.31 -3.92 -13.71
N TYR A 135 2.05 -4.87 -13.15
CA TYR A 135 3.41 -5.18 -13.54
C TYR A 135 3.42 -6.55 -14.21
N SER A 136 4.26 -6.71 -15.23
CA SER A 136 4.34 -7.96 -15.98
C SER A 136 4.97 -9.12 -15.20
N ALA A 137 5.32 -8.90 -13.93
CA ALA A 137 5.82 -9.89 -12.97
C ALA A 137 4.72 -10.81 -12.40
N ASN A 138 3.43 -10.54 -12.61
CA ASN A 138 2.39 -11.45 -12.14
C ASN A 138 2.35 -12.75 -12.97
N PRO A 139 2.57 -13.94 -12.37
CA PRO A 139 2.62 -15.20 -13.09
C PRO A 139 1.24 -15.69 -13.58
N LEU A 140 0.15 -14.98 -13.26
CA LEU A 140 -1.22 -15.27 -13.70
C LEU A 140 -1.69 -14.39 -14.86
N ARG A 141 -0.86 -13.44 -15.33
CA ARG A 141 -1.19 -12.39 -16.31
C ARG A 141 -1.95 -12.90 -17.54
N THR A 142 -1.51 -14.02 -18.13
CA THR A 142 -2.16 -14.58 -19.33
C THR A 142 -3.56 -15.10 -19.00
N SER A 143 -3.72 -15.80 -17.88
CA SER A 143 -5.04 -16.32 -17.48
C SER A 143 -6.02 -15.23 -17.06
N ILE A 144 -5.54 -14.12 -16.49
CA ILE A 144 -6.37 -12.93 -16.20
C ILE A 144 -6.97 -12.38 -17.50
N VAL A 145 -6.16 -12.31 -18.57
CA VAL A 145 -6.61 -11.91 -19.90
C VAL A 145 -7.57 -12.96 -20.51
N GLU A 146 -7.20 -14.23 -20.50
CA GLU A 146 -8.01 -15.33 -21.08
C GLU A 146 -9.38 -15.48 -20.42
N THR A 147 -9.48 -15.17 -19.12
CA THR A 147 -10.75 -15.21 -18.37
C THR A 147 -11.60 -13.94 -18.52
N GLY A 148 -11.13 -12.95 -19.29
CA GLY A 148 -11.84 -11.70 -19.52
C GLY A 148 -11.84 -10.74 -18.32
N GLN A 149 -10.92 -10.93 -17.37
CA GLN A 149 -10.81 -10.14 -16.14
C GLN A 149 -9.70 -9.08 -16.21
N SER A 150 -9.15 -8.85 -17.39
CA SER A 150 -8.15 -7.80 -17.61
C SER A 150 -8.75 -6.41 -17.36
N ALA A 151 -7.92 -5.48 -16.88
CA ALA A 151 -8.31 -4.12 -16.51
C ALA A 151 -9.34 -4.02 -15.36
N PHE A 152 -9.64 -5.13 -14.67
CA PHE A 152 -10.46 -5.11 -13.46
C PHE A 152 -9.58 -4.69 -12.27
N PRO A 153 -10.14 -4.00 -11.27
CA PRO A 153 -9.46 -3.83 -10.00
C PRO A 153 -9.34 -5.19 -9.30
N SER A 154 -8.28 -5.39 -8.53
CA SER A 154 -8.01 -6.65 -7.84
C SER A 154 -9.17 -7.13 -6.97
N ALA A 155 -9.89 -6.21 -6.34
CA ALA A 155 -11.07 -6.52 -5.53
C ALA A 155 -12.21 -7.21 -6.29
N HIS A 156 -12.25 -7.10 -7.61
CA HIS A 156 -13.31 -7.68 -8.45
C HIS A 156 -12.86 -8.94 -9.18
N VAL A 157 -11.56 -9.26 -9.15
CA VAL A 157 -11.02 -10.45 -9.81
C VAL A 157 -11.34 -11.73 -9.03
N ARG A 158 -11.64 -12.77 -9.78
CA ARG A 158 -12.06 -14.10 -9.35
C ARG A 158 -10.99 -15.11 -9.74
N THR A 159 -10.73 -16.08 -8.87
CA THR A 159 -9.70 -17.11 -9.12
C THR A 159 -10.17 -18.20 -10.08
N THR A 160 -11.48 -18.30 -10.36
CA THR A 160 -12.02 -19.28 -11.31
C THR A 160 -11.38 -19.11 -12.69
N GLY A 161 -10.76 -20.18 -13.19
CA GLY A 161 -10.10 -20.21 -14.49
C GLY A 161 -8.71 -19.57 -14.54
N LEU A 162 -8.27 -18.93 -13.46
CA LEU A 162 -6.88 -18.48 -13.35
C LEU A 162 -5.95 -19.68 -13.25
N LYS A 163 -4.77 -19.55 -13.85
CA LYS A 163 -3.70 -20.56 -13.87
C LYS A 163 -2.36 -19.88 -14.08
N LEU A 164 -1.29 -20.54 -13.67
CA LEU A 164 0.06 -20.07 -13.96
C LEU A 164 0.32 -20.04 -15.47
N ASP A 165 1.03 -19.01 -15.92
CA ASP A 165 1.54 -18.88 -17.28
C ASP A 165 2.83 -19.70 -17.42
N ASP A 166 2.74 -20.85 -18.09
CA ASP A 166 3.89 -21.73 -18.35
C ASP A 166 5.04 -21.01 -19.08
N LYS A 167 4.74 -20.02 -19.94
CA LYS A 167 5.77 -19.23 -20.63
C LYS A 167 6.48 -18.29 -19.66
N PHE A 168 5.73 -17.65 -18.76
CA PHE A 168 6.29 -16.85 -17.69
C PHE A 168 7.21 -17.70 -16.80
N VAL A 169 6.70 -18.83 -16.30
CA VAL A 169 7.48 -19.73 -15.42
C VAL A 169 8.75 -20.20 -16.12
N LYS A 170 8.65 -20.68 -17.37
CA LYS A 170 9.83 -21.12 -18.13
C LYS A 170 10.86 -20.00 -18.34
N LYS A 171 10.41 -18.75 -18.48
CA LYS A 171 11.28 -17.59 -18.71
C LYS A 171 11.94 -17.10 -17.42
N TYR A 172 11.20 -17.12 -16.30
CA TYR A 172 11.57 -16.39 -15.09
C TYR A 172 11.79 -17.25 -13.84
N GLU A 173 11.73 -18.57 -13.95
CA GLU A 173 12.08 -19.46 -12.84
C GLU A 173 13.51 -19.18 -12.33
N GLY A 174 13.65 -18.96 -11.03
CA GLY A 174 14.89 -18.58 -10.36
C GLY A 174 15.27 -17.10 -10.50
N SER A 175 14.45 -16.28 -11.16
CA SER A 175 14.72 -14.84 -11.33
C SER A 175 13.58 -13.94 -10.87
N LEU A 176 12.31 -14.21 -11.21
CA LEU A 176 11.12 -13.52 -10.64
C LEU A 176 10.26 -14.44 -9.79
N ILE A 177 10.37 -15.75 -9.98
CA ILE A 177 9.57 -16.75 -9.26
C ILE A 177 10.43 -17.96 -8.94
N SER A 178 10.33 -18.48 -7.73
CA SER A 178 10.95 -19.76 -7.37
C SER A 178 10.01 -20.94 -7.58
N LYS A 179 10.58 -22.15 -7.60
CA LYS A 179 9.80 -23.39 -7.66
C LYS A 179 8.85 -23.53 -6.46
N SER A 180 9.28 -23.19 -5.26
CA SER A 180 8.45 -23.24 -4.05
C SER A 180 7.28 -22.27 -4.10
N GLU A 181 7.49 -21.07 -4.62
CA GLU A 181 6.39 -20.09 -4.78
C GLU A 181 5.39 -20.50 -5.84
N ARG A 182 5.87 -21.12 -6.93
CA ARG A 182 5.00 -21.72 -7.94
C ARG A 182 4.04 -22.74 -7.30
N GLU A 183 4.59 -23.67 -6.52
CA GLU A 183 3.81 -24.70 -5.82
C GLU A 183 2.83 -24.06 -4.80
N LEU A 184 3.26 -23.01 -4.09
CA LEU A 184 2.44 -22.27 -3.15
C LEU A 184 1.26 -21.55 -3.84
N ILE A 185 1.53 -20.91 -4.99
CA ILE A 185 0.51 -20.25 -5.80
C ILE A 185 -0.52 -21.28 -6.29
N GLU A 186 -0.07 -22.40 -6.86
CA GLU A 186 -0.98 -23.48 -7.31
C GLU A 186 -1.82 -24.01 -6.14
N HIS A 187 -1.22 -24.17 -4.96
CA HIS A 187 -1.90 -24.65 -3.77
C HIS A 187 -3.05 -23.73 -3.33
N TYR A 188 -2.80 -22.43 -3.22
CA TYR A 188 -3.80 -21.48 -2.75
C TYR A 188 -4.80 -21.10 -3.83
N LEU A 189 -4.40 -21.03 -5.10
CA LEU A 189 -5.32 -20.73 -6.21
C LEU A 189 -6.51 -21.71 -6.24
N ALA A 190 -6.27 -22.98 -5.87
CA ALA A 190 -7.28 -24.01 -5.75
C ALA A 190 -8.20 -23.91 -4.51
N ARG A 191 -7.89 -23.03 -3.53
CA ARG A 191 -8.52 -22.99 -2.19
C ARG A 191 -9.07 -21.63 -1.76
N SER A 192 -9.01 -20.60 -2.59
CA SER A 192 -9.31 -19.22 -2.17
C SER A 192 -10.76 -18.76 -2.36
N ASP A 193 -11.74 -19.66 -2.32
CA ASP A 193 -13.18 -19.34 -2.38
C ASP A 193 -13.56 -18.35 -3.50
N ASN A 194 -12.90 -18.48 -4.66
CA ASN A 194 -13.10 -17.60 -5.81
C ASN A 194 -12.81 -16.10 -5.55
N SER A 195 -11.95 -15.77 -4.59
CA SER A 195 -11.54 -14.41 -4.25
C SER A 195 -10.05 -14.21 -4.53
N TYR A 196 -9.71 -13.32 -5.47
CA TYR A 196 -8.32 -13.01 -5.78
C TYR A 196 -7.60 -12.36 -4.59
N LEU A 197 -8.29 -11.50 -3.82
CA LEU A 197 -7.71 -10.88 -2.63
C LEU A 197 -7.34 -11.92 -1.57
N ASN A 198 -8.24 -12.87 -1.29
CA ASN A 198 -7.97 -13.94 -0.32
C ASN A 198 -6.82 -14.84 -0.79
N PHE A 199 -6.74 -15.08 -2.11
CA PHE A 199 -5.64 -15.81 -2.73
C PHE A 199 -4.30 -15.11 -2.51
N VAL A 200 -4.17 -13.84 -2.90
CA VAL A 200 -2.92 -13.09 -2.76
C VAL A 200 -2.52 -12.97 -1.29
N ASP A 201 -3.46 -12.66 -0.40
CA ASP A 201 -3.14 -12.55 1.02
C ASP A 201 -2.64 -13.89 1.58
N SER A 202 -3.25 -15.02 1.18
CA SER A 202 -2.81 -16.34 1.64
C SER A 202 -1.39 -16.68 1.16
N VAL A 203 -1.08 -16.39 -0.10
CA VAL A 203 0.27 -16.61 -0.66
C VAL A 203 1.29 -15.72 0.05
N LYS A 204 1.03 -14.41 0.13
CA LYS A 204 1.96 -13.44 0.74
C LYS A 204 2.19 -13.78 2.22
N LEU A 205 1.13 -14.04 3.00
CA LEU A 205 1.30 -14.37 4.42
C LEU A 205 2.02 -15.69 4.65
N SER A 206 1.79 -16.73 3.84
CA SER A 206 2.56 -17.98 3.96
C SER A 206 4.04 -17.80 3.60
N CYS A 207 4.35 -16.92 2.64
CA CYS A 207 5.73 -16.51 2.38
C CYS A 207 6.34 -15.75 3.57
N LEU A 208 5.60 -14.81 4.19
CA LEU A 208 6.06 -14.08 5.38
C LEU A 208 6.27 -14.98 6.59
N GLU A 209 5.44 -16.00 6.79
CA GLU A 209 5.63 -17.02 7.85
C GLU A 209 6.97 -17.73 7.67
N SER A 210 7.25 -18.21 6.45
CA SER A 210 8.52 -18.89 6.11
C SER A 210 9.73 -17.96 6.30
N LEU A 211 9.61 -16.70 5.89
CA LEU A 211 10.66 -15.69 6.08
C LEU A 211 10.84 -15.30 7.55
N SER A 212 9.78 -15.37 8.36
CA SER A 212 9.85 -15.04 9.77
C SER A 212 10.78 -15.98 10.53
N GLU A 213 10.68 -17.28 10.24
CA GLU A 213 11.58 -18.29 10.78
C GLU A 213 13.03 -18.06 10.33
N LEU A 214 13.23 -17.74 9.05
CA LEU A 214 14.57 -17.54 8.48
C LEU A 214 15.25 -16.27 9.00
N PHE A 215 14.49 -15.19 9.17
CA PHE A 215 15.01 -13.89 9.61
C PHE A 215 15.07 -13.77 11.13
N GLU A 216 14.43 -14.68 11.87
CA GLU A 216 14.22 -14.57 13.32
C GLU A 216 13.51 -13.25 13.69
N ILE A 217 12.58 -12.81 12.84
CA ILE A 217 11.72 -11.64 13.03
C ILE A 217 10.31 -12.06 12.63
N ASN A 218 9.30 -11.89 13.48
CA ASN A 218 7.92 -12.15 13.10
C ASN A 218 7.45 -11.08 12.10
N LEU A 219 7.28 -11.47 10.83
CA LEU A 219 6.87 -10.59 9.73
C LEU A 219 5.36 -10.65 9.44
N CYS A 220 4.61 -11.49 10.17
CA CYS A 220 3.20 -11.73 9.92
C CYS A 220 2.36 -10.59 10.49
N LEU A 221 2.17 -9.55 9.69
CA LEU A 221 1.40 -8.37 10.05
C LEU A 221 -0.05 -8.46 9.58
N PRO A 222 -1.02 -7.93 10.33
CA PRO A 222 -2.40 -7.84 9.88
C PRO A 222 -2.54 -6.87 8.71
N VAL A 223 -3.54 -7.11 7.85
CA VAL A 223 -3.75 -6.43 6.57
C VAL A 223 -4.99 -5.54 6.64
N LEU A 224 -4.89 -4.35 6.06
CA LEU A 224 -6.01 -3.46 5.75
C LEU A 224 -6.19 -3.42 4.24
N ARG A 225 -7.37 -3.83 3.75
CA ARG A 225 -7.73 -3.80 2.32
C ARG A 225 -8.43 -2.49 2.01
N MET A 226 -7.85 -1.67 1.15
CA MET A 226 -8.43 -0.39 0.74
C MET A 226 -8.10 -0.08 -0.71
N PRO A 227 -8.91 0.74 -1.40
CA PRO A 227 -10.13 1.40 -0.91
C PRO A 227 -11.45 0.65 -1.17
N LEU A 228 -11.49 -0.32 -2.10
CA LEU A 228 -12.75 -0.85 -2.63
C LEU A 228 -13.47 -1.77 -1.65
N SER A 229 -12.72 -2.59 -0.90
CA SER A 229 -13.30 -3.44 0.15
C SER A 229 -13.97 -2.57 1.21
N SER A 230 -13.28 -1.54 1.71
CA SER A 230 -13.85 -0.57 2.65
C SER A 230 -15.05 0.19 2.08
N LEU A 231 -14.97 0.70 0.85
CA LEU A 231 -16.09 1.37 0.18
C LEU A 231 -17.33 0.49 0.01
N LYS A 232 -17.14 -0.83 -0.09
CA LYS A 232 -18.24 -1.79 -0.22
C LYS A 232 -18.90 -2.09 1.13
N GLU A 233 -18.13 -2.06 2.20
CA GLU A 233 -18.58 -2.34 3.57
C GLU A 233 -19.20 -1.10 4.23
N GLU A 234 -18.68 0.09 3.91
CA GLU A 234 -19.22 1.36 4.36
C GLU A 234 -20.61 1.64 3.78
N ASN A 235 -21.50 2.21 4.60
CA ASN A 235 -22.74 2.79 4.10
C ASN A 235 -22.48 4.17 3.47
N VAL A 236 -23.50 4.78 2.85
CA VAL A 236 -23.34 6.08 2.19
C VAL A 236 -22.88 7.20 3.13
N ASN A 237 -23.10 7.10 4.44
CA ASN A 237 -22.58 8.02 5.43
C ASN A 237 -21.22 7.58 5.99
N GLY A 238 -20.52 6.68 5.32
CA GLY A 238 -19.16 6.27 5.65
C GLY A 238 -18.12 7.34 5.30
N LEU A 239 -16.92 7.16 5.84
CA LEU A 239 -15.79 8.07 5.72
C LEU A 239 -15.31 8.22 4.28
N LEU A 240 -15.09 7.11 3.57
CA LEU A 240 -14.60 7.16 2.19
C LEU A 240 -15.64 7.75 1.24
N HIS A 241 -16.93 7.44 1.46
CA HIS A 241 -18.01 8.09 0.70
C HIS A 241 -18.07 9.59 0.99
N TYR A 242 -17.88 10.01 2.23
CA TYR A 242 -17.83 11.42 2.62
C TYR A 242 -16.66 12.15 1.96
N ILE A 243 -15.45 11.58 1.99
CA ILE A 243 -14.27 12.13 1.31
C ILE A 243 -14.56 12.32 -0.20
N ILE A 244 -15.16 11.32 -0.85
CA ILE A 244 -15.49 11.42 -2.28
C ILE A 244 -16.52 12.53 -2.53
N ARG A 245 -17.57 12.66 -1.70
CA ARG A 245 -18.54 13.75 -1.82
C ARG A 245 -17.91 15.13 -1.70
N GLU A 246 -17.14 15.35 -0.63
CA GLU A 246 -16.55 16.66 -0.37
C GLU A 246 -15.51 17.03 -1.44
N THR A 247 -14.73 16.07 -1.94
CA THR A 247 -13.77 16.32 -3.01
C THR A 247 -14.40 16.60 -4.38
N HIS A 248 -15.67 16.25 -4.57
CA HIS A 248 -16.41 16.46 -5.83
C HIS A 248 -17.54 17.47 -5.72
N LYS A 249 -17.62 18.21 -4.60
CA LYS A 249 -18.73 19.12 -4.28
C LYS A 249 -18.94 20.20 -5.34
N ASP A 250 -17.85 20.78 -5.82
CA ASP A 250 -17.84 21.89 -6.77
C ASP A 250 -16.47 21.99 -7.48
N TYR A 251 -16.33 22.96 -8.40
CA TYR A 251 -15.09 23.19 -9.12
C TYR A 251 -13.92 23.51 -8.18
N GLU A 252 -14.14 24.36 -7.18
CA GLU A 252 -13.11 24.78 -6.23
C GLU A 252 -12.57 23.60 -5.42
N SER A 253 -13.45 22.70 -4.98
CA SER A 253 -13.07 21.50 -4.22
C SER A 253 -12.19 20.57 -5.06
N ILE A 254 -12.52 20.37 -6.34
CA ILE A 254 -11.72 19.56 -7.27
C ILE A 254 -10.38 20.25 -7.57
N GLU A 255 -10.40 21.57 -7.79
CA GLU A 255 -9.21 22.36 -8.07
C GLU A 255 -8.22 22.34 -6.90
N LYS A 256 -8.72 22.43 -5.66
CA LYS A 256 -7.89 22.27 -4.45
C LYS A 256 -7.15 20.92 -4.45
N VAL A 257 -7.84 19.81 -4.72
CA VAL A 257 -7.19 18.49 -4.79
C VAL A 257 -6.14 18.45 -5.89
N TYR A 258 -6.44 19.01 -7.07
CA TYR A 258 -5.47 19.12 -8.15
C TYR A 258 -4.22 19.90 -7.72
N ASN A 259 -4.38 21.02 -7.03
CA ASN A 259 -3.26 21.81 -6.53
C ASN A 259 -2.45 21.03 -5.49
N TYR A 260 -3.09 20.31 -4.57
CA TYR A 260 -2.41 19.41 -3.63
C TYR A 260 -1.66 18.29 -4.35
N MET A 261 -2.11 17.86 -5.54
CA MET A 261 -1.41 16.89 -6.41
C MET A 261 -0.32 17.51 -7.28
N GLY A 262 -0.16 18.83 -7.31
CA GLY A 262 0.71 19.53 -8.26
C GLY A 262 0.22 19.43 -9.71
N ARG A 263 -1.11 19.38 -9.91
CA ARG A 263 -1.77 19.27 -11.22
C ARG A 263 -2.61 20.50 -11.51
N SER A 264 -2.83 20.77 -12.79
CA SER A 264 -3.67 21.88 -13.26
C SER A 264 -5.03 21.40 -13.75
N MET A 265 -6.09 22.17 -13.44
CA MET A 265 -7.43 21.99 -13.97
C MET A 265 -7.58 22.38 -15.45
N LYS A 266 -6.51 22.82 -16.13
CA LYS A 266 -6.55 23.25 -17.55
C LYS A 266 -7.11 22.18 -18.49
N ASN A 267 -6.65 20.94 -18.34
CA ASN A 267 -7.04 19.83 -19.23
C ASN A 267 -8.25 19.04 -18.71
N ARG A 268 -8.53 19.11 -17.40
CA ARG A 268 -9.65 18.41 -16.74
C ARG A 268 -9.67 16.89 -16.97
N THR A 269 -8.49 16.27 -17.01
CA THR A 269 -8.31 14.85 -17.36
C THR A 269 -7.98 13.94 -16.19
N THR A 270 -7.57 14.49 -15.04
CA THR A 270 -7.26 13.67 -13.86
C THR A 270 -8.54 13.37 -13.10
N LEU A 271 -9.01 12.14 -13.17
CA LEU A 271 -10.17 11.72 -12.39
C LEU A 271 -9.75 11.51 -10.94
N LEU A 272 -10.36 12.26 -10.02
CA LEU A 272 -10.14 12.11 -8.57
C LEU A 272 -10.65 10.76 -8.06
N THR A 273 -11.70 10.25 -8.69
CA THR A 273 -12.09 8.83 -8.62
C THR A 273 -12.40 8.32 -10.01
N VAL A 274 -11.92 7.13 -10.36
CA VAL A 274 -12.10 6.52 -11.69
C VAL A 274 -13.35 5.64 -11.68
N PRO A 275 -14.45 6.03 -12.36
CA PRO A 275 -15.68 5.26 -12.37
C PRO A 275 -15.50 3.92 -13.06
N HIS A 276 -16.05 2.85 -12.49
CA HIS A 276 -16.00 1.52 -13.07
C HIS A 276 -17.06 1.37 -14.15
N SER A 277 -16.74 0.61 -15.19
CA SER A 277 -17.68 0.31 -16.26
C SER A 277 -18.64 -0.82 -15.88
N LYS A 278 -19.78 -0.93 -16.57
CA LYS A 278 -20.70 -2.06 -16.40
C LYS A 278 -20.08 -3.41 -16.79
N LYS A 279 -18.99 -3.38 -17.56
CA LYS A 279 -18.20 -4.56 -17.93
C LYS A 279 -17.20 -4.97 -16.84
N GLY A 280 -17.07 -4.20 -15.76
CA GLY A 280 -16.16 -4.48 -14.63
C GLY A 280 -14.80 -3.76 -14.71
N PHE A 281 -14.54 -2.99 -15.78
CA PHE A 281 -13.28 -2.27 -15.90
C PHE A 281 -13.15 -1.20 -14.82
N GLY A 282 -12.02 -1.19 -14.13
CA GLY A 282 -11.70 -0.21 -13.06
C GLY A 282 -10.25 0.29 -13.12
N SER A 283 -9.46 -0.19 -14.09
CA SER A 283 -8.07 0.18 -14.32
C SER A 283 -7.87 1.69 -14.46
N LYS A 284 -7.09 2.27 -13.54
CA LYS A 284 -6.69 3.69 -13.62
C LYS A 284 -5.77 3.93 -14.82
N ARG A 285 -5.03 2.91 -15.26
CA ARG A 285 -4.10 3.00 -16.39
C ARG A 285 -4.80 2.96 -17.74
N ALA A 286 -5.86 2.15 -17.89
CA ALA A 286 -6.64 2.04 -19.11
C ALA A 286 -7.70 3.14 -19.26
N ALA A 287 -8.11 3.76 -18.16
CA ALA A 287 -9.08 4.85 -18.18
C ALA A 287 -8.51 6.16 -18.75
N ARG A 288 -9.30 6.83 -19.58
CA ARG A 288 -9.12 8.22 -20.03
C ARG A 288 -10.35 9.01 -19.64
N GLY A 289 -10.15 10.05 -18.83
CA GLY A 289 -11.23 10.83 -18.26
C GLY A 289 -11.31 12.24 -18.82
N LYS A 290 -12.52 12.80 -18.83
CA LYS A 290 -12.74 14.24 -19.01
C LYS A 290 -13.86 14.75 -18.12
N ILE A 291 -13.58 15.81 -17.37
CA ILE A 291 -14.48 16.42 -16.39
C ILE A 291 -15.15 17.65 -17.01
N TYR A 292 -16.47 17.71 -16.92
CA TYR A 292 -17.30 18.79 -17.44
C TYR A 292 -18.06 19.47 -16.31
N PHE A 293 -18.04 20.80 -16.33
CA PHE A 293 -18.71 21.66 -15.36
C PHE A 293 -19.81 22.50 -16.04
N ASP A 294 -20.84 22.81 -15.27
CA ASP A 294 -21.85 23.81 -15.58
C ASP A 294 -21.77 24.92 -14.53
N GLY A 295 -21.09 26.01 -14.87
CA GLY A 295 -20.62 26.98 -13.87
C GLY A 295 -19.73 26.30 -12.83
N ASN A 296 -20.13 26.36 -11.56
CA ASN A 296 -19.41 25.73 -10.44
C ASN A 296 -19.83 24.26 -10.19
N LYS A 297 -20.93 23.78 -10.80
CA LYS A 297 -21.45 22.43 -10.58
C LYS A 297 -20.72 21.42 -11.46
N LEU A 298 -20.27 20.31 -10.88
CA LEU A 298 -19.83 19.15 -11.65
C LEU A 298 -21.03 18.59 -12.43
N LYS A 299 -20.96 18.64 -13.76
CA LYS A 299 -22.06 18.19 -14.64
C LYS A 299 -21.92 16.73 -15.01
N THR A 300 -20.74 16.36 -15.51
CA THR A 300 -20.54 15.01 -16.07
C THR A 300 -19.06 14.65 -16.05
N ILE A 301 -18.77 13.39 -15.79
CA ILE A 301 -17.46 12.77 -16.04
C ILE A 301 -17.61 11.80 -17.20
N GLN A 302 -16.86 12.03 -18.29
CA GLN A 302 -16.76 11.08 -19.38
C GLN A 302 -15.55 10.18 -19.17
N VAL A 303 -15.74 8.88 -19.40
CA VAL A 303 -14.70 7.86 -19.24
C VAL A 303 -14.65 7.02 -20.50
N THR A 304 -13.45 6.86 -21.03
CA THR A 304 -13.15 5.91 -22.10
C THR A 304 -12.09 4.95 -21.59
N TYR A 305 -12.43 3.67 -21.51
CA TYR A 305 -11.47 2.59 -21.26
C TYR A 305 -10.90 2.12 -22.59
N GLN A 306 -9.57 2.11 -22.69
CA GLN A 306 -8.87 1.68 -23.89
C GLN A 306 -7.78 0.70 -23.55
N THR A 307 -7.61 -0.28 -24.43
CA THR A 307 -6.53 -1.25 -24.32
C THR A 307 -5.19 -0.53 -24.23
N THR A 308 -4.47 -0.75 -23.13
CA THR A 308 -3.28 0.04 -22.77
C THR A 308 -2.17 -0.89 -22.28
N PRO A 309 -0.92 -0.69 -22.72
CA PRO A 309 0.23 -1.38 -22.13
C PRO A 309 0.41 -0.96 -20.66
N LEU A 310 0.64 -1.96 -19.82
CA LEU A 310 0.95 -1.81 -18.41
C LEU A 310 2.47 -1.69 -18.21
N TYR A 311 2.92 -1.77 -16.96
CA TYR A 311 4.34 -1.62 -16.66
C TYR A 311 5.10 -2.93 -16.92
N PRO A 312 6.32 -2.86 -17.46
CA PRO A 312 7.18 -4.03 -17.55
C PRO A 312 7.65 -4.46 -16.16
N ASN A 313 8.26 -5.64 -16.09
CA ASN A 313 9.07 -6.03 -14.94
C ASN A 313 10.49 -5.49 -15.12
N ASP A 314 11.21 -5.34 -14.02
CA ASP A 314 12.57 -4.79 -14.00
C ASP A 314 13.62 -5.67 -14.70
N ILE A 315 13.36 -6.97 -14.88
CA ILE A 315 14.31 -7.89 -15.51
C ILE A 315 14.26 -7.77 -17.04
N ASP A 316 13.07 -7.57 -17.61
CA ASP A 316 12.87 -7.40 -19.05
C ASP A 316 11.91 -6.26 -19.35
N SER A 317 12.47 -5.09 -19.66
CA SER A 317 11.73 -3.88 -20.02
C SER A 317 10.85 -4.01 -21.27
N LYS A 318 11.03 -5.07 -22.07
CA LYS A 318 10.19 -5.35 -23.25
C LYS A 318 9.02 -6.27 -22.96
N ASP A 319 9.03 -6.96 -21.83
CA ASP A 319 7.94 -7.83 -21.42
C ASP A 319 6.89 -7.01 -20.67
N VAL A 320 5.79 -6.67 -21.33
CA VAL A 320 4.72 -5.82 -20.80
C VAL A 320 3.40 -6.59 -20.73
N SER A 321 2.69 -6.43 -19.61
CA SER A 321 1.28 -6.83 -19.54
C SER A 321 0.40 -5.84 -20.30
N ILE A 322 -0.83 -6.27 -20.60
CA ILE A 322 -1.80 -5.44 -21.31
C ILE A 322 -3.11 -5.45 -20.55
N ALA A 323 -3.59 -4.26 -20.20
CA ALA A 323 -4.96 -4.06 -19.74
C ALA A 323 -5.88 -4.02 -20.97
N LEU A 324 -6.53 -5.14 -21.30
CA LEU A 324 -7.54 -5.21 -22.35
C LEU A 324 -8.83 -4.59 -21.85
N ALA A 325 -9.20 -3.45 -22.46
CA ALA A 325 -10.45 -2.79 -22.16
C ALA A 325 -10.95 -2.04 -23.41
N ASP A 326 -12.26 -2.01 -23.56
CA ASP A 326 -12.95 -1.20 -24.57
C ASP A 326 -14.35 -0.87 -24.05
N ASP A 327 -14.49 0.35 -23.55
CA ASP A 327 -15.79 0.88 -23.13
C ASP A 327 -15.78 2.40 -23.13
N GLN A 328 -16.94 3.00 -23.32
CA GLN A 328 -17.10 4.45 -23.23
C GLN A 328 -18.45 4.78 -22.61
N PHE A 329 -18.43 5.62 -21.59
CA PHE A 329 -19.65 6.03 -20.89
C PHE A 329 -19.47 7.39 -20.22
N ALA A 330 -20.57 7.89 -19.69
CA ALA A 330 -20.62 9.13 -18.93
C ALA A 330 -21.32 8.87 -17.59
N VAL A 331 -20.85 9.54 -16.55
CA VAL A 331 -21.45 9.53 -15.21
C VAL A 331 -21.90 10.94 -14.88
N ASP A 332 -23.15 11.07 -14.44
CA ASP A 332 -23.69 12.34 -13.95
C ASP A 332 -22.89 12.82 -12.73
N GLY A 333 -22.53 14.10 -12.70
CA GLY A 333 -21.82 14.70 -11.58
C GLY A 333 -22.56 14.59 -10.25
N GLU A 334 -23.89 14.56 -10.27
CA GLU A 334 -24.73 14.42 -9.08
C GLU A 334 -24.53 13.08 -8.35
N LYS A 335 -24.07 12.06 -9.07
CA LYS A 335 -23.71 10.76 -8.48
C LYS A 335 -22.47 10.84 -7.58
N PHE A 336 -21.59 11.82 -7.77
CA PHE A 336 -20.45 12.03 -6.86
C PHE A 336 -20.84 12.91 -5.67
N LEU A 337 -21.81 13.81 -5.84
CA LEU A 337 -22.37 14.60 -4.74
C LEU A 337 -23.19 13.74 -3.76
N ASN A 338 -23.87 12.71 -4.27
CA ASN A 338 -24.64 11.74 -3.49
C ASN A 338 -24.00 10.36 -3.59
N TYR A 339 -22.67 10.29 -3.41
CA TYR A 339 -21.90 9.09 -3.70
C TYR A 339 -22.37 7.85 -2.91
N ASP A 340 -22.73 6.80 -3.65
CA ASP A 340 -22.92 5.43 -3.20
C ASP A 340 -22.09 4.50 -4.09
N TYR A 341 -21.10 3.82 -3.52
CA TYR A 341 -20.26 2.86 -4.23
C TYR A 341 -21.07 1.75 -4.93
N ARG A 342 -22.23 1.36 -4.39
CA ARG A 342 -23.08 0.31 -4.98
C ARG A 342 -23.74 0.78 -6.28
N GLU A 343 -24.01 2.07 -6.40
CA GLU A 343 -24.65 2.67 -7.59
C GLU A 343 -23.64 3.25 -8.59
N THR A 344 -22.49 3.70 -8.07
CA THR A 344 -21.42 4.34 -8.84
C THR A 344 -20.07 3.83 -8.35
N PRO A 345 -19.75 2.53 -8.58
CA PRO A 345 -18.47 1.97 -8.18
C PRO A 345 -17.34 2.74 -8.85
N SER A 346 -16.32 3.12 -8.07
CA SER A 346 -15.20 3.90 -8.58
C SER A 346 -13.93 3.69 -7.74
N SER A 347 -12.75 3.83 -8.37
CA SER A 347 -11.45 3.72 -7.72
C SER A 347 -10.88 5.12 -7.40
N PRO A 348 -10.93 5.58 -6.13
CA PRO A 348 -10.37 6.87 -5.73
C PRO A 348 -8.85 6.91 -5.89
N GLN A 349 -8.28 8.11 -6.11
CA GLN A 349 -6.82 8.30 -6.05
C GLN A 349 -6.29 8.00 -4.64
N PHE A 350 -5.05 7.48 -4.55
CA PHE A 350 -4.42 7.09 -3.28
C PHE A 350 -4.51 8.16 -2.20
N ILE A 351 -4.22 9.42 -2.56
CA ILE A 351 -4.25 10.56 -1.63
C ILE A 351 -5.63 10.79 -0.99
N LEU A 352 -6.71 10.33 -1.60
CA LEU A 352 -8.05 10.54 -1.07
C LEU A 352 -8.37 9.48 -0.02
N TYR A 353 -8.17 8.21 -0.37
CA TYR A 353 -8.45 7.14 0.58
C TYR A 353 -7.39 7.02 1.66
N SER A 354 -6.19 7.57 1.47
CA SER A 354 -5.17 7.65 2.51
C SER A 354 -5.63 8.49 3.71
N LEU A 355 -6.51 9.48 3.50
CA LEU A 355 -7.16 10.21 4.60
C LEU A 355 -8.06 9.32 5.47
N GLY A 356 -8.49 8.17 4.93
CA GLY A 356 -9.25 7.16 5.68
C GLY A 356 -8.40 6.06 6.30
N SER A 357 -7.08 6.04 6.06
CA SER A 357 -6.16 5.09 6.68
C SER A 357 -6.00 5.42 8.18
N PRO A 358 -5.94 4.41 9.08
CA PRO A 358 -5.79 4.62 10.51
C PRO A 358 -4.36 5.02 10.94
N GLU A 359 -3.44 5.17 9.99
CA GLU A 359 -2.01 5.33 10.22
C GLU A 359 -1.65 6.60 11.00
N ASP A 360 -0.80 6.43 12.01
CA ASP A 360 -0.13 7.52 12.73
C ASP A 360 1.31 7.74 12.22
N ALA A 361 1.86 6.71 11.56
CA ALA A 361 3.11 6.75 10.81
C ALA A 361 3.04 5.81 9.61
N ALA A 362 3.84 6.10 8.59
CA ALA A 362 3.92 5.32 7.37
C ALA A 362 5.37 5.10 6.93
N ILE A 363 5.65 3.92 6.38
CA ILE A 363 6.90 3.60 5.72
C ILE A 363 6.66 3.57 4.22
N TRP A 364 7.50 4.33 3.52
CA TRP A 364 7.62 4.32 2.09
C TRP A 364 8.81 3.49 1.65
N HIS A 365 8.64 2.86 0.51
CA HIS A 365 9.60 1.91 -0.02
C HIS A 365 10.44 2.63 -1.08
N GLY A 366 11.52 3.32 -0.67
CA GLY A 366 12.53 3.79 -1.63
C GLY A 366 12.09 4.90 -2.60
N ILE A 367 11.41 5.94 -2.11
CA ILE A 367 10.85 7.04 -2.95
C ILE A 367 11.87 7.66 -3.93
N GLY A 368 13.16 7.64 -3.60
CA GLY A 368 14.25 8.16 -4.44
C GLY A 368 14.70 7.23 -5.57
N GLU A 369 14.44 5.92 -5.50
CA GLU A 369 14.80 4.95 -6.55
C GLU A 369 13.79 4.98 -7.71
N SER A 370 12.50 5.06 -7.38
CA SER A 370 11.39 5.00 -8.35
C SER A 370 10.82 6.37 -8.75
N GLY A 371 11.38 7.48 -8.23
CA GLY A 371 10.90 8.84 -8.54
C GLY A 371 9.53 9.17 -7.95
N ALA A 372 9.08 8.43 -6.93
CA ALA A 372 7.76 8.56 -6.32
C ALA A 372 7.59 9.80 -5.40
N SER A 373 8.55 10.73 -5.38
CA SER A 373 8.53 11.91 -4.49
C SER A 373 7.28 12.76 -4.66
N GLN A 374 6.70 12.79 -5.86
CA GLN A 374 5.45 13.50 -6.13
C GLN A 374 4.24 12.85 -5.44
N LEU A 375 4.24 11.53 -5.23
CA LEU A 375 3.19 10.82 -4.51
C LEU A 375 3.19 11.24 -3.05
N VAL A 376 4.36 11.18 -2.40
CA VAL A 376 4.53 11.60 -1.00
C VAL A 376 4.22 13.08 -0.84
N LYS A 377 4.65 13.92 -1.79
CA LYS A 377 4.27 15.33 -1.78
C LYS A 377 2.76 15.55 -1.80
N SER A 378 2.04 14.73 -2.57
CA SER A 378 0.59 14.84 -2.69
C SER A 378 -0.14 14.34 -1.45
N TYR A 379 0.34 13.22 -0.90
CA TYR A 379 -0.11 12.68 0.37
C TYR A 379 0.11 13.69 1.50
N THR A 380 1.34 14.18 1.70
CA THR A 380 1.64 15.09 2.80
C THR A 380 0.89 16.41 2.66
N SER A 381 0.79 16.98 1.45
CA SER A 381 0.01 18.19 1.19
C SER A 381 -1.46 18.07 1.58
N ILE A 382 -2.12 16.96 1.24
CA ILE A 382 -3.56 16.81 1.53
C ILE A 382 -3.79 16.62 3.04
N HIS A 383 -2.91 15.87 3.71
CA HIS A 383 -2.97 15.72 5.16
C HIS A 383 -2.70 17.05 5.90
N VAL A 384 -1.73 17.85 5.44
CA VAL A 384 -1.46 19.20 6.00
C VAL A 384 -2.68 20.10 5.84
N ALA A 385 -3.34 20.08 4.68
CA ALA A 385 -4.52 20.90 4.42
C ALA A 385 -5.71 20.50 5.30
N CYS A 386 -5.94 19.20 5.48
CA CYS A 386 -6.94 18.69 6.42
C CYS A 386 -6.59 19.05 7.86
N ALA A 387 -5.33 18.95 8.27
CA ALA A 387 -4.84 19.34 9.60
C ALA A 387 -5.10 20.81 9.93
N LYS A 388 -5.05 21.69 8.92
CA LYS A 388 -5.35 23.12 9.06
C LYS A 388 -6.84 23.45 8.98
N LYS A 389 -7.72 22.47 8.75
CA LYS A 389 -9.16 22.66 8.48
C LYS A 389 -9.45 23.50 7.23
N ASP A 390 -8.49 23.57 6.30
CA ASP A 390 -8.60 24.31 5.03
C ASP A 390 -9.20 23.47 3.90
N PHE A 391 -9.22 22.15 4.11
CA PHE A 391 -9.78 21.14 3.23
C PHE A 391 -10.77 20.25 4.01
N ILE A 392 -11.41 19.28 3.35
CA ILE A 392 -12.51 18.39 3.84
C ILE A 392 -12.83 18.57 5.34
N PRO A 393 -13.88 19.34 5.69
CA PRO A 393 -14.19 19.64 7.07
C PRO A 393 -14.65 18.38 7.82
N ASP A 394 -14.68 18.45 9.15
CA ASP A 394 -15.38 17.48 10.00
C ASP A 394 -14.91 16.00 9.91
N LEU A 395 -13.69 15.72 9.42
CA LEU A 395 -13.12 14.36 9.41
C LEU A 395 -13.09 13.72 10.83
N GLU A 396 -12.97 14.54 11.87
CA GLU A 396 -13.06 14.12 13.28
C GLU A 396 -14.40 13.43 13.64
N LYS A 397 -15.48 13.71 12.89
CA LYS A 397 -16.78 13.02 13.08
C LYS A 397 -16.68 11.53 12.77
N TYR A 398 -15.78 11.16 11.87
CA TYR A 398 -15.51 9.79 11.42
C TYR A 398 -14.32 9.14 12.15
N GLY A 399 -13.84 9.76 13.24
CA GLY A 399 -12.73 9.21 14.01
C GLY A 399 -11.35 9.38 13.36
N VAL A 400 -11.24 10.14 12.28
CA VAL A 400 -9.96 10.48 11.64
C VAL A 400 -9.35 11.68 12.33
N LEU A 401 -8.08 11.54 12.74
CA LEU A 401 -7.32 12.66 13.27
C LEU A 401 -6.78 13.50 12.11
N GLN A 402 -7.05 14.80 12.18
CA GLN A 402 -6.48 15.77 11.25
C GLN A 402 -5.02 16.09 11.64
N LYS A 403 -4.14 15.10 11.56
CA LYS A 403 -2.68 15.26 11.66
C LYS A 403 -2.02 14.69 10.42
N VAL A 404 -0.78 15.09 10.20
CA VAL A 404 0.09 14.44 9.22
C VAL A 404 0.73 13.22 9.89
N PRO A 405 0.56 12.00 9.36
CA PRO A 405 1.26 10.83 9.88
C PRO A 405 2.77 11.00 9.74
N LEU A 406 3.57 10.47 10.67
CA LEU A 406 5.03 10.48 10.52
C LEU A 406 5.43 9.72 9.26
N GLN A 407 6.34 10.28 8.46
CA GLN A 407 6.74 9.70 7.19
C GLN A 407 8.17 9.16 7.30
N PHE A 408 8.33 7.86 7.08
CA PHE A 408 9.64 7.19 7.02
C PHE A 408 9.87 6.63 5.62
N ASN A 409 11.12 6.56 5.18
CA ASN A 409 11.47 6.02 3.87
C ASN A 409 12.64 5.04 3.98
N LEU A 410 12.56 3.91 3.27
CA LEU A 410 13.74 3.09 3.02
C LEU A 410 14.76 3.90 2.21
N ILE A 411 16.00 3.95 2.67
CA ILE A 411 17.06 4.69 1.97
C ILE A 411 17.40 3.94 0.68
N PRO A 412 17.28 4.57 -0.51
CA PRO A 412 17.49 3.91 -1.82
C PRO A 412 18.83 3.17 -1.94
N GLU A 413 19.93 3.75 -1.46
CA GLU A 413 21.28 3.15 -1.55
C GLU A 413 21.45 1.90 -0.67
N LYS A 414 20.43 1.58 0.13
CA LYS A 414 20.39 0.44 1.06
C LYS A 414 19.24 -0.49 0.77
N MET A 415 18.56 -0.31 -0.36
CA MET A 415 17.52 -1.24 -0.77
C MET A 415 18.09 -2.61 -1.10
N TRP A 416 17.33 -3.63 -0.74
CA TRP A 416 17.69 -5.02 -1.00
C TRP A 416 17.47 -5.33 -2.48
N ILE A 417 18.56 -5.63 -3.18
CA ILE A 417 18.54 -5.99 -4.59
C ILE A 417 18.85 -7.48 -4.78
N HIS A 418 18.29 -8.05 -5.85
CA HIS A 418 18.64 -9.41 -6.23
C HIS A 418 20.13 -9.50 -6.57
N PRO A 419 20.90 -10.42 -5.97
CA PRO A 419 22.36 -10.47 -6.15
C PRO A 419 22.77 -10.81 -7.60
N VAL A 420 21.90 -11.43 -8.38
CA VAL A 420 22.16 -11.78 -9.79
C VAL A 420 21.50 -10.80 -10.77
N HIS A 421 20.37 -10.19 -10.38
CA HIS A 421 19.54 -9.42 -11.32
C HIS A 421 19.56 -7.91 -11.06
N GLY A 422 20.04 -7.48 -9.89
CA GLY A 422 20.22 -6.06 -9.57
C GLY A 422 18.92 -5.26 -9.50
N THR A 423 17.80 -5.89 -9.12
CA THR A 423 16.47 -5.27 -9.03
C THR A 423 15.83 -5.56 -7.67
N ILE A 424 14.96 -4.65 -7.24
CA ILE A 424 14.13 -4.69 -6.02
C ILE A 424 12.75 -5.35 -6.25
N ASP A 425 12.27 -5.36 -7.50
CA ASP A 425 10.94 -5.81 -7.92
C ASP A 425 10.85 -7.33 -8.16
N THR A 426 11.91 -8.06 -7.82
CA THR A 426 11.88 -9.52 -7.88
C THR A 426 11.30 -10.13 -6.60
N SER A 427 10.75 -11.32 -6.73
CA SER A 427 10.42 -12.13 -5.57
C SER A 427 11.63 -12.42 -4.68
N VAL A 428 11.44 -12.24 -3.37
CA VAL A 428 12.35 -12.74 -2.31
C VAL A 428 12.61 -14.25 -2.39
N GLY A 429 11.66 -15.05 -2.86
CA GLY A 429 11.80 -16.50 -2.98
C GLY A 429 12.83 -16.92 -4.03
N SER A 430 13.17 -16.04 -4.97
CA SER A 430 14.24 -16.28 -5.96
C SER A 430 15.66 -16.15 -5.36
N ILE A 431 15.79 -15.58 -4.16
CA ILE A 431 17.08 -15.43 -3.49
C ILE A 431 17.54 -16.77 -2.91
N LYS A 432 18.64 -17.30 -3.45
CA LYS A 432 19.22 -18.58 -3.00
C LYS A 432 19.57 -18.62 -1.51
N ASN A 433 20.05 -17.49 -0.97
CA ASN A 433 20.39 -17.36 0.45
C ASN A 433 19.89 -16.01 0.98
N PRO A 434 18.63 -15.92 1.46
CA PRO A 434 18.05 -14.65 1.91
C PRO A 434 18.80 -14.02 3.08
N ILE A 435 19.60 -14.79 3.83
CA ILE A 435 20.45 -14.25 4.91
C ILE A 435 21.48 -13.24 4.37
N ASP A 436 21.90 -13.39 3.10
CA ASP A 436 22.84 -12.45 2.48
C ASP A 436 22.25 -11.05 2.32
N LEU A 437 20.92 -10.89 2.37
CA LEU A 437 20.26 -9.58 2.34
C LEU A 437 20.64 -8.71 3.56
N ALA A 438 20.95 -9.32 4.72
CA ALA A 438 21.39 -8.57 5.90
C ALA A 438 22.68 -7.77 5.66
N LYS A 439 23.51 -8.17 4.68
CA LYS A 439 24.76 -7.48 4.34
C LYS A 439 24.54 -6.11 3.70
N PHE A 440 23.36 -5.86 3.12
CA PHE A 440 22.99 -4.55 2.60
C PHE A 440 22.72 -3.55 3.73
N GLY A 441 22.48 -4.06 4.95
CA GLY A 441 22.05 -3.28 6.10
C GLY A 441 20.55 -3.01 6.06
N MET A 442 20.10 -2.18 7.00
CA MET A 442 18.72 -1.77 7.10
C MET A 442 18.62 -0.34 7.62
N ARG A 443 18.25 0.58 6.73
CA ARG A 443 18.29 2.01 7.02
C ARG A 443 17.02 2.71 6.58
N VAL A 444 16.49 3.52 7.48
CA VAL A 444 15.34 4.37 7.22
C VAL A 444 15.69 5.81 7.53
N GLU A 445 15.14 6.71 6.74
CA GLU A 445 15.17 8.15 6.99
C GLU A 445 13.79 8.67 7.34
N PHE A 446 13.73 9.81 8.02
CA PHE A 446 12.49 10.52 8.30
C PHE A 446 12.29 11.61 7.26
N LEU A 447 11.13 11.62 6.60
CA LEU A 447 10.76 12.62 5.62
C LEU A 447 10.01 13.76 6.31
N SER A 448 10.60 14.95 6.28
CA SER A 448 9.98 16.10 6.96
C SER A 448 8.75 16.62 6.22
N GLU A 449 7.74 17.05 6.98
CA GLU A 449 6.52 17.66 6.41
C GLU A 449 6.83 18.93 5.61
N LEU A 450 7.83 19.70 6.03
CA LEU A 450 8.23 20.95 5.39
C LEU A 450 8.80 20.72 3.99
N GLU A 451 9.58 19.66 3.80
CA GLU A 451 10.18 19.31 2.52
C GLU A 451 9.17 18.65 1.57
N PHE A 452 8.28 17.84 2.14
CA PHE A 452 7.32 17.05 1.38
C PHE A 452 5.92 17.65 1.36
N SER A 453 5.71 18.90 1.75
CA SER A 453 4.45 19.61 1.47
C SER A 453 4.65 20.60 0.33
N ARG A 454 3.68 20.66 -0.57
CA ARG A 454 3.55 21.78 -1.52
C ARG A 454 3.13 23.02 -0.74
N GLN A 455 3.95 24.06 -0.79
CA GLN A 455 3.54 25.40 -0.39
C GLN A 455 2.48 25.85 -1.39
N ILE A 456 1.24 25.96 -0.93
CA ILE A 456 0.17 26.54 -1.72
C ILE A 456 0.04 27.96 -1.23
N GLU A 457 0.60 28.89 -2.01
CA GLU A 457 0.29 30.31 -1.85
C GLU A 457 -1.21 30.47 -2.14
N GLY A 458 -1.91 31.05 -1.16
CA GLY A 458 -3.37 31.24 -1.20
C GLY A 458 -3.81 32.39 -2.09
#